data_AF-A0A3C0IYD7-F1
#
_entry.id   AF-A0A3C0IYD7-F1
#
_cell.length_a   1.000
_cell.length_b   1.000
_cell.length_c   1.000
_cell.angle_alpha   90.00
_cell.angle_beta   90.00
_cell.angle_gamma   90.00
#
_symmetry.space_group_name_H-M   'P 1'
#
loop_
_entity.id
_entity.type
_entity.pdbx_description
1 polymer ?
#
loop_
_entity_poly.entity_id
_entity_poly.type
_entity_poly.pdbx_seq_one_letter_code
_entity_poly.pdbx_strand_id
1 'polypeptide(L)' 'VGARTQVSTKRISDRVREETWKVEVRNHKDEPVEVTVLERMWGAVQWEITTSSATWSRLDSRTAEFPTKVAAGGTATIT' A
#
# COMPACT_ATOMS: atom_id res chain seq x y z
N VAL A 1 3.75 -13.65 2.79
CA VAL A 1 3.20 -13.55 1.42
C VAL A 1 2.51 -12.20 1.30
N GLY A 2 2.77 -11.43 0.25
CA GLY A 2 2.10 -10.15 -0.03
C GLY A 2 1.23 -10.26 -1.28
N ALA A 3 -0.02 -9.80 -1.22
CA ALA A 3 -0.92 -9.71 -2.34
C ALA A 3 -1.30 -8.24 -2.57
N ARG A 4 -1.28 -7.80 -3.83
CA ARG A 4 -1.75 -6.47 -4.24
C ARG A 4 -2.99 -6.63 -5.11
N THR A 5 -4.02 -5.86 -4.82
CA THR A 5 -5.30 -5.91 -5.55
C THR A 5 -5.75 -4.49 -5.84
N GLN A 6 -5.91 -4.13 -7.11
CA GLN A 6 -6.56 -2.86 -7.46
C GLN A 6 -8.06 -3.01 -7.17
N VAL A 7 -8.57 -2.24 -6.23
CA VAL A 7 -9.99 -2.27 -5.82
C VAL A 7 -10.83 -1.41 -6.75
N SER A 8 -10.31 -0.23 -7.09
CA SER A 8 -11.03 0.74 -7.89
C SER A 8 -10.06 1.60 -8.67
N THR A 9 -10.49 2.06 -9.84
CA THR A 9 -9.83 3.11 -10.60
C THR A 9 -10.90 4.07 -11.11
N LYS A 10 -10.71 5.36 -10.83
CA LYS A 10 -11.61 6.42 -11.23
C LYS A 10 -10.81 7.48 -11.97
N ARG A 11 -11.17 7.71 -13.22
CA ARG A 11 -10.58 8.81 -14.00
C ARG A 11 -11.32 10.10 -13.65
N ILE A 12 -10.64 11.03 -12.98
CA ILE A 12 -11.21 12.35 -12.63
C ILE A 12 -11.09 13.29 -13.83
N SER A 13 -9.99 13.23 -14.58
CA SER A 13 -9.79 14.00 -15.81
C SER A 13 -8.85 13.27 -16.77
N ASP A 14 -8.56 13.87 -17.94
CA ASP A 14 -7.62 13.27 -18.89
C ASP A 14 -6.23 12.98 -18.31
N ARG A 15 -5.83 13.77 -17.30
CA ARG A 15 -4.50 13.72 -16.66
C ARG A 15 -4.53 13.31 -15.19
N VAL A 16 -5.71 13.13 -14.60
CA VAL A 16 -5.88 12.80 -13.17
C VAL A 16 -6.69 11.53 -13.04
N ARG A 17 -6.13 10.57 -12.31
CA ARG A 17 -6.82 9.35 -11.90
C ARG A 17 -6.66 9.15 -10.41
N GLU A 18 -7.72 8.65 -9.80
CA GLU A 18 -7.76 8.19 -8.43
C GLU A 18 -7.80 6.67 -8.47
N GLU A 19 -6.91 6.02 -7.73
CA GLU A 19 -6.81 4.56 -7.70
C GLU A 19 -6.84 4.09 -6.26
N THR A 20 -7.66 3.10 -5.98
CA THR A 20 -7.73 2.45 -4.67
C THR A 20 -7.05 1.10 -4.78
N TRP A 21 -6.03 0.89 -3.96
CA TRP A 21 -5.25 -0.34 -3.92
C TRP A 21 -5.39 -0.97 -2.55
N LYS A 22 -5.63 -2.28 -2.54
CA LYS A 22 -5.64 -3.09 -1.32
C LYS A 22 -4.40 -3.96 -1.31
N VAL A 23 -3.60 -3.83 -0.27
CA VAL A 23 -2.41 -4.65 -0.04
C VAL A 23 -2.66 -5.54 1.17
N GLU A 24 -2.58 -6.85 0.96
CA GLU A 24 -2.71 -7.85 2.01
C GLU A 24 -1.36 -8.50 2.28
N VAL A 25 -0.86 -8.35 3.51
CA VAL A 25 0.38 -8.97 3.97
C VAL A 25 0.04 -10.07 4.96
N ARG A 26 0.41 -11.30 4.62
CA ARG A 26 0.23 -12.48 5.49
C ARG A 26 1.57 -12.95 6.02
N ASN A 27 1.67 -13.00 7.34
CA ASN A 27 2.78 -13.62 8.03
C ASN A 27 2.44 -15.09 8.31
N HIS A 28 3.21 -16.01 7.76
CA HIS A 28 3.08 -17.44 8.01
C HIS A 28 4.16 -17.96 8.98
N LYS A 29 4.91 -17.06 9.63
CA LYS A 29 5.86 -17.42 10.68
C LYS A 29 5.16 -17.39 12.04
N ASP A 30 5.66 -18.20 12.96
CA ASP A 30 5.26 -18.23 14.37
C ASP A 30 5.83 -17.06 15.20
N GLU A 31 6.53 -16.13 14.56
CA GLU A 31 7.11 -14.94 15.17
C GLU A 31 6.50 -13.67 14.55
N PRO A 32 6.33 -12.60 15.35
CA PRO A 32 5.91 -11.30 14.82
C PRO A 32 6.99 -10.73 13.90
N VAL A 33 6.58 -10.23 12.74
CA VAL A 33 7.48 -9.64 11.75
C VAL A 33 7.08 -8.20 11.44
N GLU A 34 8.09 -7.36 11.27
CA GLU A 34 7.92 -6.00 10.78
C GLU A 34 8.15 -6.03 9.27
N VAL A 35 7.12 -5.67 8.51
CA VAL A 35 7.16 -5.67 7.05
C VAL A 35 6.91 -4.25 6.58
N THR A 36 7.85 -3.72 5.82
CA THR A 36 7.65 -2.44 5.13
C THR A 36 7.10 -2.72 3.74
N VAL A 37 5.84 -2.36 3.52
CA VAL A 37 5.24 -2.44 2.19
C VAL A 37 5.67 -1.23 1.39
N LEU A 38 6.37 -1.46 0.27
CA LEU A 38 6.82 -0.41 -0.65
C LEU A 38 5.88 -0.34 -1.84
N GLU A 39 5.02 0.67 -1.86
CA GLU A 39 4.09 0.89 -2.96
C GLU A 39 4.66 1.88 -3.96
N ARG A 40 4.81 1.42 -5.20
CA ARG A 40 5.33 2.23 -6.31
C ARG A 40 4.19 2.75 -7.18
N MET A 41 4.15 4.05 -7.36
CA MET A 41 3.21 4.77 -8.22
C MET A 41 3.67 4.68 -9.67
N TRP A 42 3.28 3.60 -10.35
CA TRP A 42 3.81 3.27 -11.69
C TRP A 42 3.38 4.23 -12.81
N GLY A 43 2.32 5.02 -12.61
CA GLY A 43 1.76 5.86 -13.67
C GLY A 43 1.64 7.35 -13.35
N ALA A 44 2.24 7.82 -12.26
CA ALA A 44 2.21 9.24 -11.90
C ALA A 44 3.52 9.65 -11.21
N VAL A 45 4.09 10.78 -11.63
CA VAL A 45 5.27 11.39 -10.98
C VAL A 45 4.83 12.31 -9.83
N GLN A 46 3.60 12.80 -9.89
CA GLN A 46 2.95 13.59 -8.86
C GLN A 46 1.77 12.79 -8.34
N TRP A 47 1.80 12.41 -7.08
CA TRP A 47 0.78 11.63 -6.42
C TRP A 47 0.59 12.13 -4.99
N GLU A 48 -0.61 11.92 -4.49
CA GLU A 48 -0.98 12.21 -3.11
C GLU A 48 -1.86 11.07 -2.61
N ILE A 49 -1.61 10.61 -1.39
CA ILE A 49 -2.47 9.63 -0.73
C ILE A 49 -3.49 10.44 0.07
N THR A 50 -4.71 10.51 -0.46
CA THR A 50 -5.84 11.21 0.17
C THR A 50 -6.50 10.38 1.27
N THR A 51 -6.43 9.06 1.19
CA THR A 51 -7.01 8.14 2.19
C THR A 51 -6.07 6.96 2.36
N SER A 52 -5.81 6.60 3.62
CA SER A 52 -5.02 5.43 3.97
C SER A 52 -5.55 4.86 5.27
N SER A 53 -5.73 3.55 5.34
CA SER A 53 -6.05 2.85 6.58
C SER A 53 -4.84 2.67 7.50
N ALA A 54 -3.63 2.93 7.02
CA ALA A 54 -2.38 2.74 7.76
C ALA A 54 -1.48 3.98 7.70
N THR A 55 -0.54 4.06 8.64
CA THR A 55 0.52 5.07 8.59
C THR A 55 1.43 4.81 7.40
N TRP A 56 1.74 5.86 6.65
CA TRP A 56 2.61 5.79 5.50
C TRP A 56 3.63 6.93 5.54
N SER A 57 4.77 6.70 4.89
CA SER A 57 5.80 7.70 4.69
C SER A 57 6.14 7.79 3.21
N ARG A 58 6.52 8.99 2.76
CA ARG A 58 6.99 9.19 1.39
C ARG A 58 8.48 8.87 1.37
N LEU A 59 8.83 7.72 0.79
CA LEU A 59 10.23 7.34 0.62
C LEU A 59 10.89 8.14 -0.51
N ASP A 60 10.20 8.27 -1.64
CA ASP A 60 10.69 9.04 -2.79
C ASP A 60 9.53 9.63 -3.62
N SER A 61 9.83 10.30 -4.74
CA SER A 61 8.83 10.94 -5.61
C SER A 61 7.82 9.98 -6.26
N ARG A 62 8.03 8.66 -6.21
CA ARG A 62 7.17 7.62 -6.79
C ARG A 62 6.91 6.45 -5.85
N THR A 63 7.45 6.44 -4.64
CA THR A 63 7.37 5.32 -3.70
C THR A 63 6.88 5.79 -2.35
N ALA A 64 5.83 5.14 -1.86
CA ALA A 64 5.34 5.26 -0.50
C ALA A 64 5.71 3.99 0.28
N GLU A 65 6.17 4.14 1.52
CA GLU A 65 6.41 3.04 2.43
C GLU A 65 5.33 2.98 3.51
N PHE A 66 4.87 1.78 3.81
CA PHE A 66 3.87 1.51 4.84
C PHE A 66 4.46 0.52 5.84
N PRO A 67 5.06 1.01 6.94
CA PRO A 67 5.58 0.15 7.99
C PRO A 67 4.42 -0.57 8.68
N THR A 68 4.35 -1.89 8.50
CA THR A 68 3.24 -2.71 8.99
C THR A 68 3.78 -3.84 9.85
N LYS A 69 3.36 -3.86 11.12
CA LYS A 69 3.70 -4.95 12.04
C LYS A 69 2.64 -6.03 11.94
N VAL A 70 3.05 -7.24 11.56
CA VAL A 70 2.17 -8.40 11.45
C VAL A 70 2.53 -9.40 12.53
N ALA A 71 1.57 -9.72 13.40
CA ALA A 71 1.75 -10.74 14.42
C ALA A 71 2.04 -12.12 13.82
N ALA A 72 2.53 -13.05 14.65
CA ALA A 72 2.69 -14.46 14.29
C ALA A 72 1.38 -15.03 13.72
N GLY A 73 1.43 -15.68 12.55
CA GLY A 73 0.24 -16.19 11.85
C GLY A 73 -0.79 -15.12 11.42
N GLY A 74 -0.46 -13.83 11.58
CA GLY A 74 -1.37 -12.72 11.37
C GLY A 74 -1.50 -12.31 9.91
N THR A 75 -2.56 -11.56 9.63
CA THR A 75 -2.75 -10.87 8.36
C THR A 75 -2.95 -9.38 8.61
N ALA A 76 -2.25 -8.54 7.86
CA ALA A 76 -2.47 -7.10 7.81
C ALA A 76 -3.02 -6.71 6.45
N THR A 77 -3.98 -5.79 6.45
CA THR A 77 -4.59 -5.24 5.24
C THR A 77 -4.43 -3.74 5.25
N ILE A 78 -3.94 -3.19 4.14
CA ILE A 78 -3.75 -1.76 3.91
C ILE A 78 -4.65 -1.38 2.73
N THR A 79 -5.41 -0.30 2.88
CA THR A 79 -6.36 0.19 1.86
C THR A 79 -6.23 1.70 1.68
#